data_AF-A0A6C1QWB6-F1
#
_entry.id   AF-A0A6C1QWB6-F1
#
_cell.length_a   1.000
_cell.length_b   1.000
_cell.length_c   1.000
_cell.angle_alpha   90.00
_cell.angle_beta   90.00
_cell.angle_gamma   90.00
#
_symmetry.space_group_name_H-M   'P 1'
#
loop_
_entity.id
_entity.type
_entity.pdbx_description
1 polymer ?
#
loop_
_entity_poly.entity_id
_entity_poly.type
_entity_poly.pdbx_seq_one_letter_code
_entity_poly.pdbx_strand_id
1 'polypeptide(L)'
;MKHLIPFILLALVAASASTWQVAVQNEEDVAFHFVVVEAGTDRHGTIQRSLQGAADVVATATALTDMVPAHGVMPLPGTRADDLLVGVYVYPGRSSWPVVVVPIAPGARTVLVSRDSVLTAEDGSVVTLRPWQARLGTEPVLLDNRYLDWEPIAPLARFARPIEPSSFRLKTESESRSAAISDALFWGRGGTRLDTVKAVTSDRAVYVKASVHDEFAAGASLLFYFFTDRGVDRSAFTVEIPVTSASGWVLLWRDGVADPLVIGAYVRDAFLMEAMVRFDLVPADLPLFHPRNGAVEVATMFSGAGRHEEFYHARMYLSSVPHHAPAVAR
;
A
#
# COMPACT_ATOMS: atom_id res chain seq x y z
N MET A 1 68.21 -2.38 33.00
CA MET A 1 67.43 -2.25 31.76
C MET A 1 66.43 -3.40 31.67
N LYS A 2 65.14 -3.03 31.57
CA LYS A 2 63.99 -3.79 31.07
C LYS A 2 63.47 -4.96 31.92
N HIS A 3 62.57 -4.58 32.84
CA HIS A 3 61.56 -5.44 33.45
C HIS A 3 60.57 -5.96 32.38
N LEU A 4 60.32 -7.27 32.36
CA LEU A 4 59.22 -7.88 31.59
C LEU A 4 58.02 -8.07 32.52
N ILE A 5 56.95 -7.34 32.23
CA ILE A 5 55.63 -7.46 32.87
C ILE A 5 54.91 -8.65 32.23
N PRO A 6 54.35 -9.61 33.01
CA PRO A 6 53.45 -10.60 32.44
C PRO A 6 52.09 -9.94 32.16
N PHE A 7 51.70 -9.93 30.88
CA PHE A 7 50.36 -9.61 30.43
C PHE A 7 49.38 -10.63 31.01
N ILE A 8 48.56 -10.20 31.97
CA ILE A 8 47.35 -10.92 32.36
C ILE A 8 46.35 -10.75 31.22
N LEU A 9 46.19 -11.80 30.42
CA LEU A 9 45.12 -11.91 29.44
C LEU A 9 43.81 -12.15 30.22
N LEU A 10 43.06 -11.08 30.50
CA LEU A 10 41.70 -11.16 31.00
C LEU A 10 40.83 -11.67 29.84
N ALA A 11 40.61 -12.99 29.77
CA ALA A 11 39.61 -13.57 28.88
C ALA A 11 38.23 -13.18 29.43
N LEU A 12 37.66 -12.07 28.93
CA LEU A 12 36.23 -11.83 29.02
C LEU A 12 35.54 -12.91 28.19
N VAL A 13 35.12 -13.98 28.84
CA VAL A 13 34.06 -14.84 28.30
C VAL A 13 32.80 -13.99 28.34
N ALA A 14 32.55 -13.24 27.27
CA ALA A 14 31.21 -12.80 26.97
C ALA A 14 30.39 -14.08 26.82
N ALA A 15 29.61 -14.42 27.84
CA ALA A 15 28.56 -15.39 27.71
C ALA A 15 27.71 -14.92 26.53
N SER A 16 27.84 -15.60 25.40
CA SER A 16 26.91 -15.48 24.29
C SER A 16 25.57 -15.94 24.86
N ALA A 17 24.81 -15.00 25.40
CA ALA A 17 23.39 -15.17 25.58
C ALA A 17 22.89 -15.63 24.21
N SER A 18 22.58 -16.91 24.11
CA SER A 18 21.94 -17.46 22.93
C SER A 18 20.67 -16.65 22.81
N THR A 19 20.67 -15.72 21.85
CA THR A 19 19.48 -14.95 21.54
C THR A 19 18.48 -15.98 21.05
N TRP A 20 17.51 -16.29 21.90
CA TRP A 20 16.39 -17.15 21.54
C TRP A 20 15.76 -16.54 20.30
N GLN A 21 15.94 -17.20 19.17
CA GLN A 21 15.31 -16.81 17.92
C GLN A 21 14.03 -17.63 17.80
N VAL A 22 12.91 -17.00 18.14
CA VAL A 22 11.59 -17.49 17.77
C VAL A 22 11.34 -17.07 16.33
N ALA A 23 10.70 -17.91 15.53
CA ALA A 23 10.16 -17.54 14.23
C ALA A 23 8.63 -17.67 14.25
N VAL A 24 7.94 -16.82 13.50
CA VAL A 24 6.50 -16.95 13.25
C VAL A 24 6.33 -17.52 11.86
N GLN A 25 5.51 -18.56 11.74
CA GLN A 25 5.12 -19.13 10.47
C GLN A 25 3.62 -18.93 10.29
N ASN A 26 3.24 -18.31 9.19
CA ASN A 26 1.85 -18.07 8.83
C ASN A 26 1.38 -19.18 7.88
N GLU A 27 0.35 -19.92 8.25
CA GLU A 27 -0.20 -21.00 7.42
C GLU A 27 -1.31 -20.54 6.47
N GLU A 28 -1.85 -19.33 6.65
CA GLU A 28 -2.91 -18.80 5.79
C GLU A 28 -2.38 -18.24 4.46
N ASP A 29 -3.29 -18.10 3.50
CA ASP A 29 -3.08 -17.52 2.17
C ASP A 29 -3.16 -15.98 2.16
N VAL A 30 -3.18 -15.36 3.34
CA VAL A 30 -3.22 -13.90 3.52
C VAL A 30 -2.18 -13.43 4.54
N ALA A 31 -1.79 -12.16 4.48
CA ALA A 31 -0.80 -11.59 5.39
C ALA A 31 -1.35 -11.45 6.82
N PHE A 32 -0.50 -11.78 7.80
CA PHE A 32 -0.75 -11.58 9.22
C PHE A 32 0.02 -10.35 9.72
N HIS A 33 -0.68 -9.30 10.11
CA HIS A 33 -0.08 -8.10 10.70
C HIS A 33 -0.25 -8.13 12.21
N PHE A 34 0.79 -7.83 12.97
CA PHE A 34 0.75 -8.00 14.42
C PHE A 34 1.69 -7.06 15.18
N VAL A 35 1.55 -7.12 16.50
CA VAL A 35 2.50 -6.60 17.49
C VAL A 35 2.80 -7.70 18.50
N VAL A 36 4.01 -7.66 19.06
CA VAL A 36 4.36 -8.46 20.23
C VAL A 36 3.92 -7.72 21.48
N VAL A 37 3.16 -8.40 22.33
CA VAL A 37 2.73 -7.89 23.64
C VAL A 37 3.52 -8.62 24.72
N GLU A 38 4.45 -7.90 25.34
CA GLU A 38 5.34 -8.44 26.36
C GLU A 38 4.57 -8.91 27.60
N ALA A 39 4.96 -10.08 28.13
CA ALA A 39 4.41 -10.62 29.36
C ALA A 39 4.55 -9.64 30.54
N GLY A 40 3.51 -9.54 31.37
CA GLY A 40 3.50 -8.69 32.56
C GLY A 40 3.21 -7.21 32.30
N THR A 41 2.97 -6.80 31.05
CA THR A 41 2.50 -5.44 30.73
C THR A 41 0.99 -5.28 30.96
N ASP A 42 0.51 -4.04 31.10
CA ASP A 42 -0.92 -3.75 31.20
C ASP A 42 -1.72 -4.23 29.97
N ARG A 43 -1.10 -4.16 28.79
CA ARG A 43 -1.69 -4.68 27.54
C ARG A 43 -1.88 -6.20 27.62
N HIS A 44 -0.87 -6.91 28.09
CA HIS A 44 -0.94 -8.37 28.29
C HIS A 44 -2.07 -8.74 29.26
N GLY A 45 -2.14 -8.08 30.41
CA GLY A 45 -3.23 -8.27 31.37
C GLY A 45 -4.62 -7.89 30.84
N THR A 46 -4.70 -6.99 29.86
CA THR A 46 -5.97 -6.62 29.20
C THR A 46 -6.44 -7.73 28.26
N ILE A 47 -5.53 -8.31 27.47
CA ILE A 47 -5.83 -9.46 26.59
C ILE A 47 -6.26 -10.67 27.42
N GLN A 48 -5.56 -10.96 28.53
CA GLN A 48 -5.90 -12.11 29.38
C GLN A 48 -7.25 -12.00 30.08
N ARG A 49 -7.73 -10.77 30.34
CA ARG A 49 -9.00 -10.54 31.05
C ARG A 49 -10.23 -10.62 30.14
N SER A 50 -10.09 -10.39 28.83
CA SER A 50 -11.24 -10.38 27.93
C SER A 50 -10.82 -10.56 26.47
N LEU A 51 -11.68 -11.23 25.69
CA LEU A 51 -11.51 -11.35 24.23
C LEU A 51 -11.50 -9.97 23.55
N GLN A 52 -12.37 -9.05 24.02
CA GLN A 52 -12.41 -7.67 23.53
C GLN A 52 -11.10 -6.92 23.79
N GLY A 53 -10.40 -7.25 24.88
CA GLY A 53 -9.10 -6.67 25.22
C GLY A 53 -8.03 -6.91 24.14
N ALA A 54 -8.08 -8.01 23.40
CA ALA A 54 -7.19 -8.24 22.26
C ALA A 54 -7.51 -7.29 21.10
N ALA A 55 -8.78 -7.15 20.75
CA ALA A 55 -9.21 -6.21 19.72
C ALA A 55 -8.85 -4.76 20.09
N ASP A 56 -9.02 -4.38 21.36
CA ASP A 56 -8.67 -3.05 21.86
C ASP A 56 -7.16 -2.79 21.82
N VAL A 57 -6.33 -3.79 22.16
CA VAL A 57 -4.87 -3.68 22.05
C VAL A 57 -4.43 -3.47 20.61
N VAL A 58 -5.00 -4.20 19.65
CA VAL A 58 -4.73 -3.96 18.23
C VAL A 58 -5.22 -2.56 17.82
N ALA A 59 -6.42 -2.17 18.23
CA ALA A 59 -7.03 -0.93 17.80
C ALA A 59 -6.34 0.34 18.34
N THR A 60 -5.70 0.21 19.50
CA THR A 60 -4.94 1.29 20.15
C THR A 60 -3.45 1.24 19.85
N ALA A 61 -2.97 0.22 19.13
CA ALA A 61 -1.60 0.17 18.68
C ALA A 61 -1.33 1.33 17.70
N THR A 62 -0.19 2.02 17.86
CA THR A 62 0.21 3.09 16.95
C THR A 62 0.27 2.61 15.50
N ALA A 63 0.77 1.39 15.31
CA ALA A 63 0.74 0.66 14.06
C ALA A 63 1.05 -0.83 14.31
N LEU A 64 0.46 -1.72 13.51
CA LEU A 64 0.92 -3.11 13.35
C LEU A 64 2.08 -3.10 12.37
N THR A 65 3.30 -2.93 12.88
CA THR A 65 4.52 -2.76 12.06
C THR A 65 5.09 -4.08 11.57
N ASP A 66 4.85 -5.16 12.30
CA ASP A 66 5.33 -6.50 11.95
C ASP A 66 4.31 -7.23 11.07
N MET A 67 4.81 -8.00 10.11
CA MET A 67 3.98 -8.73 9.15
C MET A 67 4.63 -10.03 8.71
N VAL A 68 3.89 -11.13 8.76
CA VAL A 68 4.26 -12.39 8.13
C VAL A 68 3.43 -12.57 6.84
N PRO A 69 4.07 -12.72 5.66
CA PRO A 69 3.33 -12.88 4.42
C PRO A 69 2.57 -14.20 4.40
N ALA A 70 1.66 -14.36 3.44
CA ALA A 70 0.97 -15.62 3.20
C ALA A 70 1.96 -16.78 3.05
N HIS A 71 1.73 -17.88 3.75
CA HIS A 71 2.64 -19.04 3.81
C HIS A 71 4.10 -18.72 4.21
N GLY A 72 4.32 -17.55 4.82
CA GLY A 72 5.64 -17.00 5.11
C GLY A 72 6.20 -17.41 6.47
N VAL A 73 7.48 -17.10 6.67
CA VAL A 73 8.16 -17.21 7.96
C VAL A 73 8.89 -15.90 8.27
N MET A 74 8.77 -15.40 9.49
CA MET A 74 9.42 -14.18 9.95
C MET A 74 10.16 -14.42 11.28
N PRO A 75 11.46 -14.09 11.39
CA PRO A 75 12.15 -14.16 12.68
C PRO A 75 11.65 -13.07 13.63
N LEU A 76 11.58 -13.40 14.92
CA LEU A 76 11.20 -12.53 16.02
C LEU A 76 12.36 -12.36 17.01
N PRO A 77 13.26 -11.39 16.77
CA PRO A 77 14.34 -11.14 17.71
C PRO A 77 13.82 -10.49 18.99
N GLY A 78 14.28 -10.98 20.14
CA GLY A 78 14.03 -10.35 21.44
C GLY A 78 12.73 -10.77 22.14
N THR A 79 11.91 -11.61 21.50
CA THR A 79 10.70 -12.16 22.13
C THR A 79 11.02 -13.18 23.21
N ARG A 80 10.20 -13.18 24.26
CA ARG A 80 10.35 -14.03 25.45
C ARG A 80 9.23 -15.07 25.51
N ALA A 81 9.42 -16.05 26.38
CA ALA A 81 8.34 -16.95 26.76
C ALA A 81 7.19 -16.14 27.39
N ASP A 82 5.96 -16.59 27.14
CA ASP A 82 4.70 -16.01 27.65
C ASP A 82 4.31 -14.65 27.04
N ASP A 83 5.11 -14.11 26.13
CA ASP A 83 4.70 -13.01 25.25
C ASP A 83 3.53 -13.46 24.36
N LEU A 84 2.73 -12.50 23.90
CA LEU A 84 1.62 -12.75 22.99
C LEU A 84 1.86 -12.10 21.64
N LEU A 85 1.60 -12.82 20.55
CA LEU A 85 1.42 -12.24 19.23
C LEU A 85 -0.04 -11.85 19.09
N VAL A 86 -0.31 -10.57 18.87
CA VAL A 86 -1.68 -10.06 18.75
C VAL A 86 -1.79 -9.22 17.48
N GLY A 87 -2.76 -9.57 16.64
CA GLY A 87 -2.83 -9.00 15.30
C GLY A 87 -4.11 -9.32 14.55
N VAL A 88 -4.06 -9.14 13.22
CA VAL A 88 -5.18 -9.39 12.31
C VAL A 88 -4.72 -10.05 11.01
N TYR A 89 -5.58 -10.87 10.42
CA TYR A 89 -5.42 -11.28 9.02
C TYR A 89 -6.05 -10.24 8.09
N VAL A 90 -5.27 -9.73 7.15
CA VAL A 90 -5.71 -8.68 6.25
C VAL A 90 -6.19 -9.30 4.94
N TYR A 91 -7.51 -9.38 4.79
CA TYR A 91 -8.16 -9.81 3.56
C TYR A 91 -8.50 -8.59 2.71
N PRO A 92 -7.86 -8.39 1.54
CA PRO A 92 -8.17 -7.27 0.67
C PRO A 92 -9.66 -7.19 0.32
N GLY A 93 -10.24 -6.00 0.41
CA GLY A 93 -11.65 -5.75 0.09
C GLY A 93 -12.69 -6.26 1.10
N ARG A 94 -12.28 -6.92 2.20
CA ARG A 94 -13.22 -7.31 3.26
C ARG A 94 -13.53 -6.14 4.18
N SER A 95 -14.78 -6.07 4.64
CA SER A 95 -15.24 -5.02 5.56
C SER A 95 -14.74 -5.17 7.00
N SER A 96 -14.09 -6.28 7.33
CA SER A 96 -13.61 -6.63 8.66
C SER A 96 -12.50 -7.68 8.57
N TRP A 97 -11.60 -7.68 9.55
CA TRP A 97 -10.43 -8.52 9.67
C TRP A 97 -10.49 -9.31 10.97
N PRO A 98 -10.30 -10.64 10.95
CA PRO A 98 -10.34 -11.44 12.16
C PRO A 98 -9.13 -11.13 13.05
N VAL A 99 -9.37 -11.03 14.36
CA VAL A 99 -8.35 -10.83 15.38
C VAL A 99 -7.73 -12.17 15.74
N VAL A 100 -6.42 -12.19 15.89
CA VAL A 100 -5.63 -13.39 16.18
C VAL A 100 -4.78 -13.14 17.42
N VAL A 101 -4.74 -14.13 18.31
CA VAL A 101 -3.90 -14.11 19.52
C VAL A 101 -3.17 -15.44 19.62
N VAL A 102 -1.84 -15.41 19.64
CA VAL A 102 -1.01 -16.61 19.76
C VAL A 102 0.01 -16.45 20.89
N PRO A 103 -0.02 -17.30 21.94
CA PRO A 103 0.99 -17.28 22.98
C PRO A 103 2.32 -17.87 22.50
N ILE A 104 3.43 -17.27 22.90
CA ILE A 104 4.77 -17.82 22.67
C ILE A 104 5.09 -18.79 23.80
N ALA A 105 4.97 -20.09 23.52
CA ALA A 105 5.25 -21.13 24.52
C ALA A 105 6.73 -21.12 24.96
N PRO A 106 7.03 -21.47 26.23
CA PRO A 106 8.40 -21.63 26.70
C PRO A 106 9.22 -22.60 25.84
N GLY A 107 10.35 -22.13 25.32
CA GLY A 107 11.24 -22.93 24.46
C GLY A 107 10.76 -23.11 23.01
N ALA A 108 9.68 -22.44 22.60
CA ALA A 108 9.23 -22.43 21.21
C ALA A 108 10.34 -21.89 20.30
N ARG A 109 10.66 -22.63 19.24
CA ARG A 109 11.52 -22.14 18.14
C ARG A 109 10.69 -21.54 17.01
N THR A 110 9.48 -22.06 16.82
CA THR A 110 8.52 -21.60 15.82
C THR A 110 7.16 -21.48 16.47
N VAL A 111 6.47 -20.39 16.18
CA VAL A 111 5.07 -20.13 16.54
C VAL A 111 4.27 -20.20 15.25
N LEU A 112 3.31 -21.12 15.19
CA LEU A 112 2.40 -21.26 14.07
C LEU A 112 1.22 -20.32 14.27
N VAL A 113 0.86 -19.58 13.22
CA VAL A 113 -0.34 -18.74 13.17
C VAL A 113 -1.19 -19.24 12.01
N SER A 114 -2.40 -19.68 12.33
CA SER A 114 -3.34 -20.26 11.38
C SER A 114 -4.77 -19.82 11.69
N ARG A 115 -5.75 -20.28 10.91
CA ARG A 115 -7.18 -20.10 11.19
C ARG A 115 -7.59 -20.54 12.59
N ASP A 116 -6.94 -21.55 13.16
CA ASP A 116 -7.25 -22.04 14.52
C ASP A 116 -6.81 -21.05 15.60
N SER A 117 -5.99 -20.07 15.24
CA SER A 117 -5.56 -18.97 16.12
C SER A 117 -6.53 -17.78 16.13
N VAL A 118 -7.59 -17.82 15.30
CA VAL A 118 -8.58 -16.75 15.23
C VAL A 118 -9.43 -16.72 16.50
N LEU A 119 -9.50 -15.54 17.10
CA LEU A 119 -10.22 -15.32 18.33
C LEU A 119 -11.73 -15.45 18.10
N THR A 120 -12.37 -16.34 18.85
CA THR A 120 -13.80 -16.64 18.75
C THR A 120 -14.47 -16.33 20.09
N ALA A 121 -15.60 -15.63 20.05
CA ALA A 121 -16.42 -15.32 21.22
C ALA A 121 -17.17 -16.55 21.75
N GLU A 122 -17.78 -16.43 22.94
CA GLU A 122 -18.52 -17.54 23.57
C GLU A 122 -19.70 -18.05 22.73
N ASP A 123 -20.27 -17.19 21.88
CA ASP A 123 -21.35 -17.53 20.95
C ASP A 123 -20.86 -18.16 19.64
N GLY A 124 -19.55 -18.39 19.50
CA GLY A 124 -18.94 -18.92 18.29
C GLY A 124 -18.68 -17.88 17.19
N SER A 125 -18.99 -16.60 17.42
CA SER A 125 -18.71 -15.54 16.45
C SER A 125 -17.22 -15.16 16.46
N VAL A 126 -16.69 -14.84 15.28
CA VAL A 126 -15.30 -14.39 15.15
C VAL A 126 -15.18 -12.94 15.65
N VAL A 127 -14.21 -12.69 16.53
CA VAL A 127 -13.85 -11.33 16.92
C VAL A 127 -13.16 -10.67 15.73
N THR A 128 -13.75 -9.59 15.22
CA THR A 128 -13.20 -8.86 14.08
C THR A 128 -12.95 -7.42 14.41
N LEU A 129 -11.91 -6.85 13.79
CA LEU A 129 -11.72 -5.43 13.69
C LEU A 129 -12.12 -4.93 12.32
N ARG A 130 -12.56 -3.69 12.29
CA ARG A 130 -12.76 -2.97 11.06
C ARG A 130 -11.43 -2.42 10.55
N PRO A 131 -11.19 -2.29 9.23
CA PRO A 131 -9.94 -1.78 8.68
C PRO A 131 -9.43 -0.48 9.33
N TRP A 132 -10.33 0.47 9.57
CA TRP A 132 -10.02 1.76 10.18
C TRP A 132 -9.77 1.72 11.69
N GLN A 133 -10.03 0.58 12.33
CA GLN A 133 -9.69 0.38 13.74
C GLN A 133 -8.26 -0.12 13.90
N ALA A 134 -7.67 -0.78 12.89
CA ALA A 134 -6.32 -1.33 12.97
C ALA A 134 -5.39 -0.59 12.00
N ARG A 135 -4.42 0.17 12.51
CA ARG A 135 -3.45 0.86 11.66
C ARG A 135 -2.38 -0.12 11.20
N LEU A 136 -2.37 -0.47 9.92
CA LEU A 136 -1.37 -1.36 9.33
C LEU A 136 -0.11 -0.56 8.95
N GLY A 137 1.00 -0.80 9.65
CA GLY A 137 2.26 -0.13 9.39
C GLY A 137 2.22 1.40 9.54
N THR A 138 3.26 2.05 9.02
CA THR A 138 3.44 3.51 9.08
C THR A 138 3.00 4.20 7.79
N GLU A 139 2.30 3.50 6.91
CA GLU A 139 1.88 4.06 5.63
C GLU A 139 0.84 5.17 5.83
N PRO A 140 0.88 6.22 4.99
CA PRO A 140 -0.06 7.34 5.10
C PRO A 140 -1.48 7.00 4.67
N VAL A 141 -1.64 5.97 3.83
CA VAL A 141 -2.91 5.60 3.22
C VAL A 141 -3.03 4.08 3.19
N LEU A 142 -4.19 3.58 3.62
CA LEU A 142 -4.60 2.20 3.42
C LEU A 142 -5.48 2.09 2.17
N LEU A 143 -5.22 1.10 1.31
CA LEU A 143 -6.08 0.81 0.16
C LEU A 143 -7.30 0.01 0.61
N ASP A 144 -8.33 0.70 1.11
CA ASP A 144 -9.49 0.08 1.75
C ASP A 144 -10.84 0.60 1.26
N ASN A 145 -10.86 1.53 0.29
CA ASN A 145 -12.06 2.11 -0.29
C ASN A 145 -12.87 2.98 0.71
N ARG A 146 -12.23 3.52 1.77
CA ARG A 146 -12.90 4.34 2.80
C ARG A 146 -12.48 5.80 2.77
N TYR A 147 -11.39 6.12 2.10
CA TYR A 147 -10.99 7.48 1.74
C TYR A 147 -10.74 8.46 2.88
N LEU A 148 -10.79 8.05 4.15
CA LEU A 148 -10.61 8.92 5.32
C LEU A 148 -9.18 9.47 5.40
N ASP A 149 -8.18 8.63 5.09
CA ASP A 149 -6.76 9.01 5.03
C ASP A 149 -6.49 10.15 4.04
N TRP A 150 -7.40 10.36 3.09
CA TRP A 150 -7.30 11.40 2.07
C TRP A 150 -7.93 12.74 2.45
N GLU A 151 -8.68 12.83 3.55
CA GLU A 151 -9.25 14.09 4.02
C GLU A 151 -8.18 15.18 4.24
N PRO A 152 -7.08 14.92 4.98
CA PRO A 152 -6.05 15.94 5.22
C PRO A 152 -5.18 16.26 4.00
N ILE A 153 -5.21 15.41 2.96
CA ILE A 153 -4.35 15.55 1.78
C ILE A 153 -4.98 16.57 0.82
N ALA A 154 -4.25 17.63 0.50
CA ALA A 154 -4.67 18.60 -0.51
C ALA A 154 -4.68 17.97 -1.92
N PRO A 155 -5.61 18.35 -2.80
CA PRO A 155 -5.62 17.92 -4.18
C PRO A 155 -4.41 18.46 -4.95
N LEU A 156 -3.84 17.63 -5.83
CA LEU A 156 -2.87 18.09 -6.83
C LEU A 156 -3.57 18.80 -7.98
N ALA A 157 -4.76 18.32 -8.34
CA ALA A 157 -5.62 18.91 -9.36
C ALA A 157 -7.09 18.79 -8.95
N ARG A 158 -7.86 19.85 -9.23
CA ARG A 158 -9.32 19.88 -9.13
C ARG A 158 -9.91 20.39 -10.43
N PHE A 159 -10.93 19.70 -10.91
CA PHE A 159 -11.63 19.99 -12.16
C PHE A 159 -13.04 20.43 -11.77
N ALA A 160 -13.18 21.67 -11.28
CA ALA A 160 -14.41 22.22 -10.67
C ALA A 160 -15.66 22.21 -11.58
N ARG A 161 -15.46 21.94 -12.88
CA ARG A 161 -16.42 21.54 -13.91
C ARG A 161 -15.67 20.51 -14.76
N PRO A 162 -16.34 19.52 -15.38
CA PRO A 162 -15.63 18.61 -16.27
C PRO A 162 -14.93 19.46 -17.33
N ILE A 163 -13.59 19.54 -17.24
CA ILE A 163 -12.79 20.22 -18.25
C ILE A 163 -12.95 19.35 -19.47
N GLU A 164 -13.75 19.81 -20.42
CA GLU A 164 -13.86 19.17 -21.71
C GLU A 164 -12.58 19.48 -22.48
N PRO A 165 -11.71 18.47 -22.73
CA PRO A 165 -10.52 18.70 -23.52
C PRO A 165 -10.95 19.09 -24.93
N SER A 166 -10.19 19.93 -25.62
CA SER A 166 -10.52 20.31 -27.00
C SER A 166 -10.34 19.17 -28.00
N SER A 167 -9.49 18.21 -27.67
CA SER A 167 -9.18 17.04 -28.48
C SER A 167 -8.88 15.82 -27.62
N PHE A 168 -8.86 14.65 -28.25
CA PHE A 168 -8.47 13.39 -27.62
C PHE A 168 -7.58 12.59 -28.58
N ARG A 169 -6.88 11.60 -28.06
CA ARG A 169 -6.11 10.65 -28.87
C ARG A 169 -6.98 9.42 -29.14
N LEU A 170 -7.23 9.16 -30.41
CA LEU A 170 -7.92 7.97 -30.90
C LEU A 170 -6.89 6.94 -31.36
N LYS A 171 -7.01 5.71 -30.87
CA LYS A 171 -6.29 4.54 -31.39
C LYS A 171 -7.28 3.44 -31.76
N THR A 172 -7.12 2.89 -32.95
CA THR A 172 -7.83 1.71 -33.47
C THR A 172 -6.78 0.70 -33.94
N GLU A 173 -7.22 -0.42 -34.54
CA GLU A 173 -6.29 -1.38 -35.16
C GLU A 173 -5.47 -0.75 -36.31
N SER A 174 -6.08 0.17 -37.08
CA SER A 174 -5.49 0.71 -38.30
C SER A 174 -4.91 2.12 -38.15
N GLU A 175 -5.32 2.87 -37.12
CA GLU A 175 -4.92 4.27 -36.97
C GLU A 175 -4.63 4.70 -35.53
N SER A 176 -3.73 5.67 -35.38
CA SER A 176 -3.53 6.46 -34.16
C SER A 176 -3.46 7.93 -34.54
N ARG A 177 -4.41 8.75 -34.07
CA ARG A 177 -4.49 10.18 -34.42
C ARG A 177 -5.08 11.02 -33.30
N SER A 178 -4.92 12.34 -33.40
CA SER A 178 -5.71 13.29 -32.61
C SER A 178 -7.04 13.59 -33.32
N ALA A 179 -8.12 13.76 -32.56
CA ALA A 179 -9.46 14.07 -33.06
C ALA A 179 -10.12 15.15 -32.19
N ALA A 180 -11.10 15.87 -32.73
CA ALA A 180 -11.86 16.85 -31.96
C ALA A 180 -12.73 16.15 -30.92
N ILE A 181 -12.93 16.76 -29.75
CA ILE A 181 -13.73 16.15 -28.68
C ILE A 181 -15.18 15.84 -29.08
N SER A 182 -15.73 16.59 -30.03
CA SER A 182 -17.05 16.33 -30.63
C SER A 182 -17.15 14.96 -31.30
N ASP A 183 -16.02 14.36 -31.67
CA ASP A 183 -15.94 13.04 -32.31
C ASP A 183 -15.79 11.89 -31.30
N ALA A 184 -15.66 12.22 -29.99
CA ALA A 184 -15.45 11.23 -28.94
C ALA A 184 -16.72 10.43 -28.65
N LEU A 185 -16.59 9.12 -28.55
CA LEU A 185 -17.68 8.21 -28.18
C LEU A 185 -17.73 7.93 -26.67
N PHE A 186 -16.57 8.08 -26.00
CA PHE A 186 -16.40 7.72 -24.60
C PHE A 186 -16.17 8.90 -23.67
N TRP A 187 -16.12 10.14 -24.17
CA TRP A 187 -16.09 11.31 -23.31
C TRP A 187 -17.36 11.40 -22.46
N GLY A 188 -17.22 11.58 -21.14
CA GLY A 188 -18.35 11.59 -20.20
C GLY A 188 -18.94 10.22 -19.89
N ARG A 189 -18.17 9.15 -20.10
CA ARG A 189 -18.57 7.77 -19.84
C ARG A 189 -17.44 6.99 -19.20
N GLY A 190 -17.79 5.99 -18.39
CA GLY A 190 -16.83 5.03 -17.83
C GLY A 190 -15.68 5.68 -17.05
N GLY A 191 -15.93 6.79 -16.35
CA GLY A 191 -14.91 7.47 -15.56
C GLY A 191 -13.90 8.31 -16.37
N THR A 192 -14.19 8.68 -17.62
CA THR A 192 -13.29 9.54 -18.42
C THR A 192 -13.28 11.01 -17.97
N ARG A 193 -14.23 11.43 -17.13
CA ARG A 193 -14.27 12.79 -16.56
C ARG A 193 -13.71 12.79 -15.15
N LEU A 194 -12.43 13.17 -15.00
CA LEU A 194 -11.80 13.37 -13.69
C LEU A 194 -12.38 14.60 -12.99
N ASP A 195 -12.58 14.47 -11.67
CA ASP A 195 -12.99 15.55 -10.78
C ASP A 195 -11.81 16.01 -9.90
N THR A 196 -11.13 15.08 -9.24
CA THR A 196 -10.00 15.39 -8.37
C THR A 196 -8.90 14.33 -8.49
N VAL A 197 -7.65 14.78 -8.46
CA VAL A 197 -6.49 13.90 -8.23
C VAL A 197 -5.77 14.36 -6.97
N LYS A 198 -5.51 13.43 -6.06
CA LYS A 198 -4.66 13.61 -4.87
C LYS A 198 -3.51 12.61 -4.94
N ALA A 199 -2.38 12.96 -4.36
CA ALA A 199 -1.32 12.00 -4.10
C ALA A 199 -0.58 12.36 -2.81
N VAL A 200 0.06 11.36 -2.21
CA VAL A 200 1.00 11.49 -1.10
C VAL A 200 2.07 10.43 -1.25
N THR A 201 3.30 10.73 -0.86
CA THR A 201 4.40 9.76 -0.87
C THR A 201 4.81 9.40 0.54
N SER A 202 5.19 8.14 0.75
CA SER A 202 5.97 7.68 1.92
C SER A 202 7.41 7.37 1.47
N ASP A 203 8.19 6.72 2.34
CA ASP A 203 9.50 6.17 1.99
C ASP A 203 9.43 4.92 1.11
N ARG A 204 8.25 4.28 1.05
CA ARG A 204 8.07 2.97 0.39
C ARG A 204 7.19 3.03 -0.85
N ALA A 205 6.30 4.01 -0.93
CA ALA A 205 5.33 4.08 -2.00
C ALA A 205 4.84 5.51 -2.30
N VAL A 206 4.28 5.68 -3.48
CA VAL A 206 3.34 6.77 -3.79
C VAL A 206 1.93 6.22 -3.73
N TYR A 207 1.07 6.96 -3.06
CA TYR A 207 -0.36 6.72 -3.03
C TYR A 207 -1.04 7.76 -3.91
N VAL A 208 -2.04 7.33 -4.66
CA VAL A 208 -2.86 8.19 -5.52
C VAL A 208 -4.33 7.97 -5.20
N LYS A 209 -5.10 9.04 -5.15
CA LYS A 209 -6.56 9.00 -5.18
C LYS A 209 -7.07 9.77 -6.37
N ALA A 210 -8.02 9.18 -7.09
CA ALA A 210 -8.76 9.84 -8.15
C ALA A 210 -10.26 9.79 -7.86
N SER A 211 -10.96 10.88 -8.17
CA SER A 211 -12.42 10.92 -8.26
C SER A 211 -12.84 11.25 -9.69
N VAL A 212 -14.00 10.73 -10.08
CA VAL A 212 -14.59 10.91 -11.41
C VAL A 212 -16.04 11.36 -11.30
N HIS A 213 -16.52 12.06 -12.32
CA HIS A 213 -17.93 12.48 -12.41
C HIS A 213 -18.89 11.35 -12.77
N ASP A 214 -18.39 10.31 -13.46
CA ASP A 214 -19.14 9.13 -13.88
C ASP A 214 -18.50 7.87 -13.33
N GLU A 215 -19.28 6.82 -13.13
CA GLU A 215 -18.76 5.55 -12.61
C GLU A 215 -17.58 5.01 -13.43
N PHE A 216 -16.54 4.55 -12.74
CA PHE A 216 -15.46 3.75 -13.31
C PHE A 216 -16.02 2.43 -13.85
N ALA A 217 -16.13 2.34 -15.16
CA ALA A 217 -16.56 1.12 -15.85
C ALA A 217 -15.36 0.27 -16.26
N ALA A 218 -15.58 -1.03 -16.43
CA ALA A 218 -14.57 -1.93 -16.97
C ALA A 218 -14.14 -1.46 -18.38
N GLY A 219 -12.82 -1.44 -18.63
CA GLY A 219 -12.22 -0.91 -19.87
C GLY A 219 -11.73 0.53 -19.76
N ALA A 220 -12.03 1.22 -18.64
CA ALA A 220 -11.41 2.50 -18.31
C ALA A 220 -9.97 2.31 -17.80
N SER A 221 -9.12 3.31 -17.98
CA SER A 221 -7.81 3.38 -17.33
C SER A 221 -7.50 4.81 -16.89
N LEU A 222 -6.77 4.93 -15.77
CA LEU A 222 -6.10 6.17 -15.38
C LEU A 222 -4.62 6.07 -15.77
N LEU A 223 -4.13 7.06 -16.51
CA LEU A 223 -2.80 7.10 -17.07
C LEU A 223 -2.01 8.27 -16.48
N PHE A 224 -0.78 7.99 -16.07
CA PHE A 224 0.17 8.97 -15.56
C PHE A 224 1.44 8.90 -16.41
N TYR A 225 1.62 9.89 -17.27
CA TYR A 225 2.81 10.03 -18.12
C TYR A 225 3.87 10.82 -17.39
N PHE A 226 5.02 10.21 -17.12
CA PHE A 226 6.08 10.85 -16.35
C PHE A 226 7.16 11.44 -17.25
N PHE A 227 7.54 12.68 -16.94
CA PHE A 227 8.55 13.44 -17.67
C PHE A 227 9.71 13.77 -16.74
N THR A 228 10.93 13.52 -17.20
CA THR A 228 12.16 13.77 -16.44
C THR A 228 12.48 15.26 -16.29
N ASP A 229 12.03 16.08 -17.24
CA ASP A 229 12.18 17.53 -17.23
C ASP A 229 10.96 18.22 -17.88
N ARG A 230 10.75 19.49 -17.58
CA ARG A 230 9.62 20.31 -18.03
C ARG A 230 9.61 20.58 -19.54
N GLY A 231 10.79 20.55 -20.17
CA GLY A 231 10.96 20.84 -21.60
C GLY A 231 10.95 19.62 -22.52
N VAL A 232 10.72 18.41 -21.99
CA VAL A 232 10.71 17.18 -22.79
C VAL A 232 9.28 16.87 -23.21
N ASP A 233 9.07 16.66 -24.51
CA ASP A 233 7.75 16.38 -25.10
C ASP A 233 7.39 14.88 -25.12
N ARG A 234 8.30 14.02 -24.63
CA ARG A 234 8.09 12.56 -24.54
C ARG A 234 8.18 12.10 -23.09
N SER A 235 7.18 11.36 -22.65
CA SER A 235 7.22 10.70 -21.35
C SER A 235 8.32 9.64 -21.32
N ALA A 236 9.04 9.54 -20.21
CA ALA A 236 10.05 8.49 -20.01
C ALA A 236 9.42 7.11 -19.77
N PHE A 237 8.25 7.08 -19.13
CA PHE A 237 7.46 5.89 -18.87
C PHE A 237 6.02 6.30 -18.51
N THR A 238 5.11 5.33 -18.49
CA THR A 238 3.71 5.54 -18.14
C THR A 238 3.32 4.61 -17.00
N VAL A 239 2.65 5.14 -15.99
CA VAL A 239 1.95 4.32 -15.00
C VAL A 239 0.48 4.25 -15.40
N GLU A 240 -0.04 3.04 -15.56
CA GLU A 240 -1.44 2.78 -15.89
C GLU A 240 -2.15 2.08 -14.72
N ILE A 241 -3.37 2.50 -14.43
CA ILE A 241 -4.30 1.83 -13.52
C ILE A 241 -5.50 1.35 -14.35
N PRO A 242 -5.46 0.12 -14.88
CA PRO A 242 -6.54 -0.42 -15.71
C PRO A 242 -7.71 -0.88 -14.85
N VAL A 243 -8.88 -0.31 -15.08
CA VAL A 243 -10.13 -0.68 -14.41
C VAL A 243 -10.69 -1.94 -15.05
N THR A 244 -10.49 -3.06 -14.36
CA THR A 244 -10.99 -4.39 -14.76
C THR A 244 -11.97 -4.95 -13.73
N SER A 245 -11.81 -4.60 -12.45
CA SER A 245 -12.71 -5.01 -11.37
C SER A 245 -12.75 -3.95 -10.26
N ALA A 246 -13.27 -4.28 -9.07
CA ALA A 246 -13.25 -3.40 -7.89
C ALA A 246 -11.83 -3.22 -7.31
N SER A 247 -10.90 -4.11 -7.65
CA SER A 247 -9.48 -4.03 -7.30
C SER A 247 -8.61 -4.59 -8.41
N GLY A 248 -7.34 -4.24 -8.46
CA GLY A 248 -6.44 -4.78 -9.46
C GLY A 248 -5.01 -4.29 -9.31
N TRP A 249 -4.26 -4.39 -10.40
CA TRP A 249 -2.84 -4.08 -10.45
C TRP A 249 -2.58 -2.68 -10.99
N VAL A 250 -1.48 -2.07 -10.56
CA VAL A 250 -0.92 -0.86 -11.16
C VAL A 250 0.25 -1.28 -12.03
N LEU A 251 0.25 -0.80 -13.27
CA LEU A 251 1.14 -1.24 -14.35
C LEU A 251 2.13 -0.13 -14.72
N LEU A 252 3.36 -0.53 -15.04
CA LEU A 252 4.42 0.35 -15.54
C LEU A 252 4.78 -0.03 -16.97
N TRP A 253 4.53 0.90 -17.88
CA TRP A 253 4.88 0.80 -19.30
C TRP A 253 6.15 1.57 -19.62
N ARG A 254 7.03 0.93 -20.39
CA ARG A 254 8.28 1.53 -20.88
C ARG A 254 8.35 1.45 -22.39
N ASP A 255 8.96 2.45 -23.00
CA ASP A 255 9.21 2.45 -24.43
C ASP A 255 10.02 1.21 -24.85
N GLY A 256 9.54 0.51 -25.87
CA GLY A 256 10.19 -0.69 -26.41
C GLY A 256 10.01 -1.97 -25.59
N VAL A 257 9.26 -1.93 -24.47
CA VAL A 257 8.92 -3.12 -23.68
C VAL A 257 7.49 -3.53 -24.00
N ALA A 258 7.30 -4.79 -24.41
CA ALA A 258 5.99 -5.30 -24.85
C ALA A 258 5.03 -5.51 -23.68
N ASP A 259 5.51 -6.05 -22.57
CA ASP A 259 4.71 -6.36 -21.39
C ASP A 259 4.97 -5.36 -20.26
N PRO A 260 3.94 -4.84 -19.58
CA PRO A 260 4.12 -3.93 -18.47
C PRO A 260 4.60 -4.65 -17.21
N LEU A 261 5.31 -3.93 -16.35
CA LEU A 261 5.65 -4.43 -15.01
C LEU A 261 4.54 -4.12 -14.01
N VAL A 262 4.20 -5.07 -13.15
CA VAL A 262 3.28 -4.83 -12.02
C VAL A 262 4.06 -4.16 -10.89
N ILE A 263 3.70 -2.91 -10.56
CA ILE A 263 4.42 -2.06 -9.60
C ILE A 263 3.55 -1.66 -8.40
N GLY A 264 2.35 -2.23 -8.28
CA GLY A 264 1.43 -1.84 -7.24
C GLY A 264 0.03 -2.39 -7.42
N ALA A 265 -0.92 -1.84 -6.65
CA ALA A 265 -2.31 -2.27 -6.65
C ALA A 265 -3.26 -1.09 -6.49
N TYR A 266 -4.51 -1.27 -6.88
CA TYR A 266 -5.59 -0.32 -6.66
C TYR A 266 -6.82 -0.99 -6.09
N VAL A 267 -7.63 -0.18 -5.42
CA VAL A 267 -9.02 -0.46 -5.03
C VAL A 267 -9.90 0.68 -5.52
N ARG A 268 -11.16 0.41 -5.80
CA ARG A 268 -12.12 1.44 -6.21
C ARG A 268 -13.52 1.16 -5.70
N ASP A 269 -14.32 2.22 -5.68
CA ASP A 269 -15.77 2.15 -5.72
C ASP A 269 -16.26 2.55 -7.13
N ALA A 270 -17.52 2.97 -7.24
CA ALA A 270 -18.08 3.53 -8.46
C ALA A 270 -17.36 4.83 -8.87
N PHE A 271 -17.21 5.81 -7.97
CA PHE A 271 -16.76 7.16 -8.34
C PHE A 271 -15.36 7.54 -7.85
N LEU A 272 -14.73 6.64 -7.10
CA LEU A 272 -13.50 6.90 -6.39
C LEU A 272 -12.55 5.72 -6.57
N MET A 273 -11.25 6.00 -6.59
CA MET A 273 -10.18 5.02 -6.69
C MET A 273 -9.02 5.43 -5.80
N GLU A 274 -8.39 4.45 -5.18
CA GLU A 274 -7.12 4.57 -4.46
C GLU A 274 -6.13 3.60 -5.07
N ALA A 275 -4.89 4.03 -5.28
CA ALA A 275 -3.83 3.21 -5.82
C ALA A 275 -2.53 3.44 -5.07
N MET A 276 -1.69 2.41 -5.04
CA MET A 276 -0.37 2.45 -4.45
C MET A 276 0.63 1.99 -5.51
N VAL A 277 1.70 2.75 -5.69
CA VAL A 277 2.89 2.39 -6.47
C VAL A 277 4.04 2.15 -5.50
N ARG A 278 4.56 0.93 -5.46
CA ARG A 278 5.64 0.51 -4.57
C ARG A 278 7.01 0.77 -5.18
N PHE A 279 7.89 1.41 -4.43
CA PHE A 279 9.21 1.80 -4.92
C PHE A 279 10.15 0.62 -5.09
N ASP A 280 10.01 -0.42 -4.27
CA ASP A 280 10.83 -1.63 -4.37
C ASP A 280 10.50 -2.48 -5.61
N LEU A 281 9.36 -2.24 -6.25
CA LEU A 281 8.97 -2.89 -7.51
C LEU A 281 9.33 -2.07 -8.75
N VAL A 282 9.72 -0.82 -8.57
CA VAL A 282 10.09 0.09 -9.65
C VAL A 282 11.57 -0.12 -10.01
N PRO A 283 11.91 -0.26 -11.30
CA PRO A 283 13.30 -0.32 -11.74
C PRO A 283 14.10 0.91 -11.29
N ALA A 284 15.25 0.69 -10.66
CA ALA A 284 16.09 1.74 -10.08
C ALA A 284 16.66 2.75 -11.09
N ASP A 285 16.63 2.42 -12.40
CA ASP A 285 17.02 3.31 -13.49
C ASP A 285 15.96 4.38 -13.81
N LEU A 286 14.73 4.22 -13.32
CA LEU A 286 13.66 5.18 -13.52
C LEU A 286 13.73 6.28 -12.46
N PRO A 287 13.86 7.56 -12.85
CA PRO A 287 13.89 8.70 -11.93
C PRO A 287 12.45 9.05 -11.51
N LEU A 288 11.70 8.08 -11.00
CA LEU A 288 10.29 8.23 -10.68
C LEU A 288 10.05 9.28 -9.59
N PHE A 289 11.01 9.47 -8.66
CA PHE A 289 10.75 10.20 -7.42
C PHE A 289 11.85 11.18 -6.98
N HIS A 290 12.85 11.46 -7.83
CA HIS A 290 13.94 12.41 -7.54
C HIS A 290 14.24 13.56 -8.55
N PRO A 291 13.42 13.89 -9.53
CA PRO A 291 13.57 15.16 -10.23
C PRO A 291 12.72 16.21 -9.51
N ARG A 292 13.37 17.14 -8.78
CA ARG A 292 12.73 18.40 -8.31
C ARG A 292 12.00 19.15 -9.44
N ASN A 293 12.32 18.82 -10.69
CA ASN A 293 11.80 19.42 -11.92
C ASN A 293 10.87 18.50 -12.72
N GLY A 294 10.59 17.28 -12.25
CA GLY A 294 9.75 16.34 -12.97
C GLY A 294 8.28 16.76 -13.00
N ALA A 295 7.59 16.27 -14.02
CA ALA A 295 6.16 16.48 -14.18
C ALA A 295 5.48 15.16 -14.51
N VAL A 296 4.20 15.09 -14.16
CA VAL A 296 3.32 14.00 -14.56
C VAL A 296 2.11 14.57 -15.29
N GLU A 297 1.80 14.05 -16.46
CA GLU A 297 0.54 14.36 -17.15
C GLU A 297 -0.46 13.26 -16.83
N VAL A 298 -1.65 13.67 -16.39
CA VAL A 298 -2.74 12.75 -16.08
C VAL A 298 -3.74 12.72 -17.23
N ALA A 299 -4.07 11.51 -17.66
CA ALA A 299 -5.06 11.25 -18.68
C ALA A 299 -5.98 10.10 -18.24
N THR A 300 -7.20 10.09 -18.77
CA THR A 300 -8.08 8.92 -18.68
C THR A 300 -8.24 8.29 -20.04
N MET A 301 -8.38 6.98 -20.09
CA MET A 301 -8.65 6.25 -21.31
C MET A 301 -9.91 5.40 -21.14
N PHE A 302 -10.64 5.16 -22.22
CA PHE A 302 -11.63 4.10 -22.30
C PHE A 302 -11.40 3.23 -23.54
N SER A 303 -11.48 1.92 -23.36
CA SER A 303 -11.29 0.92 -24.41
C SER A 303 -12.58 0.14 -24.64
N GLY A 304 -13.11 0.16 -25.87
CA GLY A 304 -14.33 -0.54 -26.23
C GLY A 304 -14.61 -0.50 -27.73
N ALA A 305 -15.37 -1.48 -28.24
CA ALA A 305 -15.77 -1.56 -29.65
C ALA A 305 -14.61 -1.40 -30.67
N GLY A 306 -13.44 -1.97 -30.35
CA GLY A 306 -12.24 -1.90 -31.21
C GLY A 306 -11.54 -0.53 -31.24
N ARG A 307 -11.85 0.36 -30.29
CA ARG A 307 -11.30 1.71 -30.18
C ARG A 307 -10.78 1.97 -28.77
N HIS A 308 -9.75 2.80 -28.71
CA HIS A 308 -9.19 3.35 -27.48
C HIS A 308 -9.21 4.87 -27.60
N GLU A 309 -9.90 5.54 -26.68
CA GLU A 309 -9.99 7.00 -26.64
C GLU A 309 -9.35 7.50 -25.35
N GLU A 310 -8.35 8.35 -25.49
CA GLU A 310 -7.55 8.89 -24.40
C GLU A 310 -7.70 10.40 -24.30
N PHE A 311 -8.02 10.87 -23.09
CA PHE A 311 -8.38 12.24 -22.76
C PHE A 311 -7.38 12.81 -21.75
N TYR A 312 -6.61 13.81 -22.16
CA TYR A 312 -5.64 14.50 -21.30
C TYR A 312 -6.33 15.55 -20.44
N HIS A 313 -6.02 15.58 -19.13
CA HIS A 313 -6.67 16.48 -18.18
C HIS A 313 -5.74 17.59 -17.68
N ALA A 314 -4.57 17.24 -17.17
CA ALA A 314 -3.66 18.21 -16.58
C ALA A 314 -2.21 17.73 -16.54
N ARG A 315 -1.29 18.69 -16.44
CA ARG A 315 0.10 18.47 -16.03
C ARG A 315 0.29 18.91 -14.59
N MET A 316 0.84 18.02 -13.77
CA MET A 316 1.12 18.24 -12.35
C MET A 316 2.63 18.13 -12.12
N TYR A 317 3.16 18.86 -11.14
CA TYR A 317 4.58 18.79 -10.80
C TYR A 317 4.81 17.81 -9.66
N LEU A 318 5.84 16.97 -9.79
CA LEU A 318 6.16 15.97 -8.76
C LEU A 318 6.59 16.63 -7.44
N SER A 319 7.15 17.84 -7.50
CA SER A 319 7.48 18.65 -6.32
C SER A 319 6.26 19.10 -5.51
N SER A 320 5.05 18.99 -6.05
CA SER A 320 3.79 19.29 -5.36
C SER A 320 3.24 18.09 -4.58
N VAL A 321 3.79 16.89 -4.74
CA VAL A 321 3.36 15.71 -4.00
C VAL A 321 3.93 15.77 -2.58
N PRO A 322 3.09 15.90 -1.54
CA PRO A 322 3.57 15.96 -0.16
C PRO A 322 4.19 14.63 0.24
N HIS A 323 5.29 14.69 1.00
CA HIS A 323 5.91 13.53 1.62
C HIS A 323 5.40 13.38 3.06
N HIS A 324 4.81 12.23 3.37
CA HIS A 324 4.40 11.86 4.71
C HIS A 324 5.58 11.26 5.45
N ALA A 325 6.21 12.07 6.30
CA ALA A 325 7.18 11.55 7.25
C ALA A 325 6.44 10.67 8.28
N PRO A 326 6.90 9.43 8.55
CA PRO A 326 6.33 8.64 9.62
C PRO A 326 6.39 9.44 10.92
N ALA A 327 5.29 9.47 11.68
CA ALA A 327 5.30 10.08 13.00
C ALA A 327 6.38 9.39 13.83
N VAL A 328 7.43 10.12 14.20
CA VAL A 328 8.48 9.60 15.08
C VAL A 328 7.79 9.23 16.39
N ALA A 329 7.70 7.93 16.67
CA ALA A 329 7.23 7.44 17.96
C ALA A 329 8.13 8.04 19.04
N ARG A 330 7.56 8.92 19.87
CA ARG A 330 8.23 9.50 21.03
C ARG A 330 8.05 8.59 22.24
#